data_AF-L8JT90-F1
#
_entry.id   AF-L8JT90-F1
#
_cell.length_a   1.000
_cell.length_b   1.000
_cell.length_c   1.000
_cell.angle_alpha   90.00
_cell.angle_beta   90.00
_cell.angle_gamma   90.00
#
_symmetry.space_group_name_H-M   'P 1'
#
loop_
_entity.id
_entity.type
_entity.pdbx_description
1 polymer ?
#
loop_
_entity_poly.entity_id
_entity_poly.type
_entity_poly.pdbx_seq_one_letter_code
_entity_poly.pdbx_strand_id
1 'polypeptide(L)' 'MDDKIIDLSLDSDFKDFEDSIQYYTAIENNLDLIITRNLKDFKLSKIPVLTAKNYLESNR' A
#
# COMPACT_ATOMS: atom_id res chain seq x y z
N MET A 1 -2.13 -15.51 7.86
CA MET A 1 -1.99 -14.05 7.75
C MET A 1 -1.30 -13.59 9.01
N ASP A 2 -0.48 -12.53 8.94
CA ASP A 2 0.26 -12.03 10.09
C ASP A 2 -0.69 -11.23 10.99
N ASP A 3 -0.82 -11.62 12.26
CA ASP A 3 -1.73 -10.99 13.22
C ASP A 3 -1.40 -9.51 13.42
N LYS A 4 -0.12 -9.13 13.34
CA LYS A 4 0.31 -7.73 13.45
C LYS A 4 -0.25 -6.87 12.30
N ILE A 5 -0.24 -7.40 11.09
CA ILE A 5 -0.79 -6.70 9.91
C ILE A 5 -2.30 -6.52 10.09
N ILE A 6 -2.99 -7.56 10.57
CA ILE A 6 -4.42 -7.51 10.84
C ILE A 6 -4.74 -6.43 11.88
N ASP A 7 -4.02 -6.41 13.00
CA ASP A 7 -4.23 -5.42 14.07
C ASP A 7 -4.00 -3.98 13.57
N LEU A 8 -2.89 -3.74 12.85
CA LEU A 8 -2.61 -2.43 12.24
C LEU A 8 -3.68 -2.01 11.23
N SER A 9 -4.19 -2.96 10.46
CA SER A 9 -5.25 -2.74 9.48
C SER A 9 -6.60 -2.43 10.11
N LEU A 10 -6.89 -3.00 11.28
CA LEU A 10 -8.11 -2.73 12.05
C LEU A 10 -8.07 -1.34 12.68
N ASP A 11 -6.89 -0.88 13.11
CA ASP A 11 -6.67 0.45 13.69
C ASP A 11 -6.38 1.55 12.64
N SER A 12 -6.51 1.23 11.35
CA SER A 12 -6.12 2.14 10.27
C SER A 12 -7.22 3.14 9.88
N ASP A 13 -6.81 4.31 9.41
CA ASP A 13 -7.69 5.31 8.80
C ASP A 13 -8.07 4.99 7.33
N PHE A 14 -7.54 3.91 6.75
CA PHE A 14 -7.96 3.48 5.41
C PHE A 14 -9.43 3.06 5.44
N LYS A 15 -10.17 3.53 4.44
CA LYS A 15 -11.59 3.23 4.33
C LYS A 15 -11.83 1.74 4.05
N ASP A 16 -11.00 1.17 3.19
CA ASP A 16 -11.14 -0.21 2.72
C ASP A 16 -10.07 -1.08 3.39
N PHE A 17 -10.51 -2.15 4.04
CA PHE A 17 -9.65 -3.03 4.83
C PHE A 17 -8.62 -3.78 3.96
N GLU A 18 -8.95 -4.08 2.70
CA GLU A 18 -8.00 -4.69 1.76
C GLU A 18 -6.79 -3.77 1.51
N ASP A 19 -7.04 -2.47 1.32
CA ASP A 19 -5.97 -1.50 1.05
C ASP A 19 -5.08 -1.29 2.27
N SER A 20 -5.67 -1.29 3.47
CA SER A 20 -4.89 -1.22 4.71
C SER A 20 -3.98 -2.44 4.87
N ILE A 21 -4.48 -3.65 4.63
CA ILE A 21 -3.67 -4.88 4.67
C ILE A 21 -2.53 -4.80 3.65
N GLN A 22 -2.82 -4.42 2.40
CA GLN A 22 -1.79 -4.30 1.37
C GLN A 22 -0.72 -3.28 1.76
N TYR A 23 -1.13 -2.13 2.31
CA TYR A 23 -0.22 -1.09 2.78
C TYR A 23 0.65 -1.54 3.94
N TYR A 24 0.07 -2.07 5.02
CA TYR A 24 0.86 -2.51 6.18
C TYR A 24 1.73 -3.72 5.86
N THR A 25 1.30 -4.61 4.97
CA THR A 25 2.16 -5.68 4.45
C THR A 25 3.41 -5.10 3.78
N ALA A 26 3.26 -4.06 2.96
CA ALA A 26 4.37 -3.41 2.28
C ALA A 26 5.33 -2.73 3.29
N ILE A 27 4.78 -2.03 4.28
CA ILE A 27 5.58 -1.38 5.33
C ILE A 27 6.37 -2.40 6.16
N GLU A 28 5.73 -3.47 6.64
CA GLU A 28 6.37 -4.48 7.48
C GLU A 28 7.47 -5.26 6.75
N ASN A 29 7.37 -5.36 5.42
CA ASN A 29 8.39 -6.00 4.58
C ASN A 29 9.41 -4.99 4.01
N ASN A 30 9.40 -3.74 4.47
CA ASN A 30 10.29 -2.66 4.02
C ASN A 30 10.28 -2.49 2.49
N LEU A 31 9.09 -2.58 1.87
CA LEU A 31 8.95 -2.34 0.44
C LEU A 31 8.97 -0.84 0.17
N ASP A 32 9.66 -0.45 -0.90
CA ASP A 32 9.85 0.97 -1.23
C ASP A 32 8.59 1.62 -1.84
N LEU A 33 7.68 0.83 -2.43
CA LEU A 33 6.49 1.34 -3.11
C LEU A 33 5.41 0.26 -3.32
N ILE A 34 4.20 0.71 -3.66
CA ILE A 34 3.08 -0.14 -4.09
C ILE A 34 2.77 0.13 -5.55
N ILE A 35 2.57 -0.92 -6.35
CA ILE A 35 2.09 -0.81 -7.73
C ILE A 35 0.63 -1.24 -7.78
N THR A 36 -0.25 -0.31 -8.15
CA THR A 36 -1.69 -0.57 -8.26
C THR A 36 -2.33 0.30 -9.34
N ARG A 37 -3.49 -0.12 -9.85
CA ARG A 37 -4.34 0.72 -10.71
C ARG A 37 -5.26 1.63 -9.90
N ASN A 38 -5.37 1.41 -8.60
CA ASN A 38 -6.35 2.06 -7.74
C ASN A 38 -5.73 3.14 -6.83
N LEU A 39 -4.99 4.08 -7.42
CA LEU A 39 -4.24 5.10 -6.66
C LEU A 39 -5.08 5.90 -5.66
N LYS A 40 -6.35 6.13 -5.98
CA LYS A 40 -7.28 6.95 -5.19
C LYS A 40 -7.58 6.39 -3.79
N ASP A 41 -7.39 5.10 -3.59
CA ASP A 41 -7.74 4.45 -2.33
C ASP A 41 -6.51 4.32 -1.40
N PHE A 42 -5.31 4.61 -1.94
CA PHE A 42 -4.05 4.66 -1.20
C PHE A 42 -3.59 6.07 -0.79
N LYS A 43 -4.53 7.01 -0.61
CA LYS A 43 -4.21 8.41 -0.25
C LYS A 43 -3.48 8.57 1.09
N LEU A 44 -3.65 7.60 1.98
CA LEU A 44 -3.01 7.59 3.31
C LEU A 44 -1.66 6.85 3.30
N SER A 45 -1.24 6.30 2.16
CA SER A 45 0.04 5.62 2.03
C SER A 45 1.21 6.57 2.27
N LYS A 46 2.14 6.16 3.14
CA LYS A 46 3.41 6.87 3.36
C LYS A 46 4.50 6.48 2.37
N ILE A 47 4.33 5.37 1.67
CA ILE A 47 5.22 4.96 0.57
C ILE A 47 4.60 5.32 -0.78
N PRO A 48 5.42 5.62 -1.80
CA PRO A 48 4.95 5.88 -3.15
C PRO A 48 3.97 4.80 -3.66
N VAL A 49 2.91 5.25 -4.32
CA VAL A 49 1.96 4.36 -4.97
C VAL A 49 1.85 4.76 -6.43
N LEU A 50 2.16 3.82 -7.33
CA LEU A 50 2.30 4.08 -8.76
C LEU A 50 1.45 3.11 -9.58
N THR A 51 1.03 3.55 -10.76
CA THR A 51 0.58 2.58 -11.77
C THR A 51 1.78 1.87 -12.37
N ALA A 52 1.57 0.67 -12.91
CA ALA A 52 2.63 -0.07 -13.61
C ALA A 52 3.25 0.78 -14.74
N LYS A 53 2.41 1.56 -15.45
CA LYS A 53 2.88 2.49 -16.48
C LYS A 53 3.83 3.54 -15.90
N ASN A 54 3.45 4.22 -14.82
CA ASN A 54 4.30 5.25 -14.21
C ASN A 54 5.59 4.66 -13.66
N TYR A 55 5.52 3.49 -13.02
CA TYR A 55 6.72 2.80 -12.56
C TYR A 55 7.69 2.50 -13.71
N LEU A 56 7.21 1.98 -14.85
CA LEU A 56 8.06 1.72 -16.00
C LEU A 56 8.62 3.00 -16.64
N GLU A 57 7.88 4.11 -16.63
CA GLU A 57 8.34 5.41 -17.13
C GLU A 57 9.41 6.04 -16.23
N SER A 58 9.30 5.88 -14.90
CA SER A 58 10.28 6.40 -13.93
C SER A 58 11.59 5.59 -13.86
N ASN A 59 11.62 4.39 -14.44
CA ASN A 59 12.79 3.50 -14.46
C ASN A 59 13.46 3.40 -15.85
N ARG A 60 13.18 4.35 -16.73
CA ARG A 60 13.90 4.54 -17.99
C ARG A 60 14.99 5.59 -17.81
#